data_AF-A0A9E3XEP5-F1
#
_entry.id   AF-A0A9E3XEP5-F1
#
_cell.length_a   1.000
_cell.length_b   1.000
_cell.length_c   1.000
_cell.angle_alpha   90.00
_cell.angle_beta   90.00
_cell.angle_gamma   90.00
#
_symmetry.space_group_name_H-M   'P 1'
#
loop_
_entity.id
_entity.type
_entity.pdbx_description
1 polymer ?
#
loop_
_entity_poly.entity_id
_entity_poly.type
_entity_poly.pdbx_seq_one_letter_code
_entity_poly.pdbx_strand_id
1 'polypeptide(L)'
;MIKTELPLPAHFHPEKAGEVWKVDYEAIAARAWDWAKTRNIAPAAKDRFRLGLFLVDVQNTFCIPGFELFVGGRSGNAAVEDSRRLSEFIYRNLARIHRVILTLDTHHAMQIFHSLFFVNEAGEHPGPYAQITAE
;
A
#
# COMPACT_ATOMS: atom_id res chain seq x y z
N MET A 1 8.96 26.15 -8.74
CA MET A 1 9.07 24.71 -8.44
C MET A 1 10.17 24.54 -7.42
N ILE A 2 9.91 23.85 -6.31
CA ILE A 2 10.99 23.38 -5.44
C ILE A 2 11.85 22.45 -6.31
N LYS A 3 13.09 22.86 -6.61
CA LYS A 3 14.01 22.14 -7.50
C LYS A 3 14.64 20.91 -6.84
N THR A 4 14.37 20.67 -5.56
CA THR A 4 15.10 19.70 -4.74
C THR A 4 14.13 18.74 -4.06
N GLU A 5 14.46 17.45 -4.08
CA GLU A 5 13.76 16.44 -3.28
C GLU A 5 13.76 16.82 -1.79
N LEU A 6 12.68 16.50 -1.10
CA LEU A 6 12.63 16.62 0.36
C LEU A 6 13.49 15.51 0.99
N PRO A 7 14.17 15.78 2.11
CA PRO A 7 14.84 14.72 2.86
C PRO A 7 13.81 13.75 3.47
N LEU A 8 14.24 12.54 3.80
CA LEU A 8 13.39 11.60 4.54
C LEU A 8 13.10 12.14 5.96
N PRO A 9 11.85 12.06 6.46
CA PRO A 9 11.53 12.47 7.83
C PRO A 9 12.24 11.59 8.86
N ALA A 10 12.63 12.16 10.00
CA ALA A 10 13.33 11.44 11.07
C ALA A 10 12.53 10.27 11.69
N HIS A 11 11.21 10.25 11.50
CA HIS A 11 10.34 9.19 12.00
C HIS A 11 10.16 8.04 11.00
N PHE A 12 10.71 8.16 9.79
CA PHE A 12 10.61 7.13 8.77
C PHE A 12 11.70 6.07 8.99
N HIS A 13 11.26 4.83 9.19
CA HIS A 13 12.06 3.66 9.47
C HIS A 13 11.92 2.65 8.31
N PRO A 14 12.73 2.78 7.24
CA PRO A 14 12.58 1.95 6.04
C PRO A 14 12.75 0.45 6.30
N GLU A 15 13.47 0.09 7.36
CA GLU A 15 13.66 -1.30 7.81
C GLU A 15 12.36 -1.96 8.25
N LYS A 16 11.35 -1.17 8.65
CA LYS A 16 10.05 -1.69 9.08
C LYS A 16 9.07 -1.95 7.95
N ALA A 17 9.43 -1.70 6.68
CA ALA A 17 8.50 -1.79 5.56
C ALA A 17 7.79 -3.16 5.41
N GLY A 18 8.34 -4.23 5.98
CA GLY A 18 7.76 -5.58 5.98
C GLY A 18 7.02 -5.97 7.26
N GLU A 19 6.72 -5.01 8.14
CA GLU A 19 6.05 -5.26 9.42
C GLU A 19 4.61 -4.69 9.44
N VAL A 20 3.80 -5.15 10.39
CA VAL A 20 2.51 -4.49 10.73
C VAL A 20 2.63 -3.93 12.14
N TRP A 21 2.41 -2.64 12.29
CA TRP A 21 2.51 -1.96 13.59
C TRP A 21 1.43 -0.90 13.77
N LYS A 22 1.19 -0.54 15.03
CA LYS A 22 0.31 0.57 15.38
C LYS A 22 0.96 1.90 15.01
N VAL A 23 0.27 2.71 14.22
CA VAL A 23 0.67 4.09 13.92
C VAL A 23 0.19 5.01 15.03
N ASP A 24 1.08 5.84 15.57
CA ASP A 24 0.73 6.95 16.44
C ASP A 24 0.22 8.13 15.59
N TYR A 25 -1.06 8.08 15.23
CA TYR A 25 -1.67 9.05 14.32
C TYR A 25 -1.59 10.49 14.83
N GLU A 26 -1.75 10.70 16.14
CA GLU A 26 -1.71 12.03 16.74
C GLU A 26 -0.30 12.63 16.63
N ALA A 27 0.73 11.88 17.03
CA ALA A 27 2.11 12.34 16.90
C ALA A 27 2.52 12.57 15.44
N ILE A 28 2.10 11.71 14.52
CA ILE A 28 2.39 11.87 13.09
C ILE A 28 1.68 13.10 12.51
N ALA A 29 0.44 13.37 12.88
CA ALA A 29 -0.29 14.55 12.42
C ALA A 29 0.40 15.85 12.87
N ALA A 30 0.84 15.94 14.13
CA ALA A 30 1.59 17.09 14.63
C ALA A 30 2.92 17.27 13.87
N ARG A 31 3.69 16.18 13.68
CA ARG A 31 4.95 16.21 12.91
C ARG A 31 4.74 16.63 11.45
N ALA A 32 3.65 16.21 10.82
CA ALA A 32 3.32 16.57 9.44
C ALA A 32 3.06 18.08 9.30
N TRP A 33 2.36 18.69 10.25
CA TRP A 33 2.16 20.14 10.28
C TRP A 33 3.47 20.91 10.40
N ASP A 34 4.35 20.49 11.31
CA ASP A 34 5.66 21.13 11.48
C ASP A 34 6.56 20.91 10.27
N TRP A 35 6.51 19.73 9.66
CA TRP A 35 7.22 19.43 8.43
C TRP A 35 6.79 20.36 7.29
N ALA A 36 5.49 20.54 7.11
CA ALA A 36 4.96 21.44 6.07
C ALA A 36 5.43 22.89 6.28
N LYS A 37 5.42 23.38 7.53
CA LYS A 37 5.91 24.74 7.86
C LYS A 37 7.42 24.88 7.59
N THR A 38 8.23 23.97 8.14
CA THR A 38 9.70 24.03 8.05
C THR A 38 10.22 23.85 6.63
N ARG A 39 9.50 23.08 5.80
CA ARG A 39 9.84 22.85 4.39
C ARG A 39 9.09 23.75 3.41
N ASN A 40 8.28 24.69 3.91
CA ASN A 40 7.45 25.60 3.13
C ASN A 40 6.60 24.87 2.06
N ILE A 41 5.95 23.76 2.47
CA ILE A 41 5.06 22.98 1.62
C ILE A 41 3.69 23.67 1.61
N ALA A 42 3.26 24.13 0.44
CA ALA A 42 1.95 24.73 0.28
C ALA A 42 0.82 23.67 0.33
N PRO A 43 -0.39 24.03 0.76
CA PRO A 43 -1.54 23.14 0.67
C PRO A 43 -1.81 22.72 -0.79
N ALA A 44 -2.07 21.44 -1.02
CA ALA A 44 -2.34 20.88 -2.35
C ALA A 44 -3.51 21.56 -3.09
N ALA A 45 -4.43 22.19 -2.36
CA ALA A 45 -5.52 22.99 -2.94
C ALA A 45 -5.03 24.18 -3.78
N LYS A 46 -3.79 24.64 -3.58
CA LYS A 46 -3.16 25.74 -4.34
C LYS A 46 -2.36 25.25 -5.56
N ASP A 47 -2.32 23.94 -5.81
CA ASP A 47 -1.55 23.39 -6.92
C ASP A 47 -2.15 23.80 -8.27
N ARG A 48 -1.31 24.40 -9.13
CA ARG A 48 -1.67 24.67 -10.54
C ARG A 48 -1.56 23.44 -11.42
N PHE A 49 -0.60 22.56 -11.12
CA PHE A 49 -0.41 21.28 -11.80
C PHE A 49 -0.75 20.16 -10.82
N ARG A 50 -1.65 19.25 -11.21
CA ARG A 50 -2.16 18.20 -10.33
C ARG A 50 -1.53 16.86 -10.70
N LEU A 51 -0.60 16.40 -9.86
CA LEU A 51 0.00 15.07 -9.97
C LEU A 51 -0.77 14.08 -9.07
N GLY A 52 -1.39 13.08 -9.68
CA GLY A 52 -1.98 11.95 -8.96
C GLY A 52 -0.99 10.81 -8.81
N LEU A 53 -0.91 10.24 -7.60
CA LEU A 53 -0.24 8.97 -7.33
C LEU A 53 -1.31 7.90 -7.18
N PHE A 54 -1.34 6.92 -8.08
CA PHE A 54 -2.28 5.80 -8.05
C PHE A 54 -1.55 4.55 -7.55
N LEU A 55 -1.99 4.02 -6.41
CA LEU A 55 -1.42 2.83 -5.78
C LEU A 55 -2.44 1.70 -5.84
N VAL A 56 -2.00 0.56 -6.36
CA VAL A 56 -2.84 -0.61 -6.56
C VAL A 56 -2.58 -1.59 -5.43
N ASP A 57 -3.63 -1.87 -4.65
CA ASP A 57 -3.73 -2.99 -3.71
C ASP A 57 -2.50 -3.15 -2.79
N VAL A 58 -2.03 -2.02 -2.23
CA VAL A 58 -0.92 -2.00 -1.26
C VAL A 58 -1.44 -2.46 0.12
N GLN A 59 -1.88 -3.72 0.18
CA GLN A 59 -2.52 -4.36 1.32
C GLN A 59 -1.59 -5.39 1.96
N ASN A 60 -1.77 -5.64 3.26
CA ASN A 60 -0.97 -6.61 4.02
C ASN A 60 -0.86 -7.96 3.30
N THR A 61 -1.98 -8.45 2.78
CA THR A 61 -2.09 -9.72 2.06
C THR A 61 -1.12 -9.87 0.90
N PHE A 62 -0.78 -8.78 0.20
CA PHE A 62 0.14 -8.78 -0.93
C PHE A 62 1.54 -8.29 -0.56
N CYS A 63 1.66 -7.40 0.41
CA CYS A 63 2.90 -6.66 0.68
C CYS A 63 3.69 -7.12 1.91
N ILE A 64 3.10 -7.90 2.82
CA ILE A 64 3.75 -8.31 4.06
C ILE A 64 4.05 -9.81 4.04
N PRO A 65 5.30 -10.24 4.32
CA PRO A 65 5.65 -11.65 4.39
C PRO A 65 4.78 -12.42 5.40
N GLY A 66 4.39 -13.63 5.02
CA GLY A 66 3.59 -14.52 5.88
C GLY A 66 2.07 -14.37 5.75
N PHE A 67 1.59 -13.40 4.96
CA PHE A 67 0.17 -13.33 4.57
C PHE A 67 -0.12 -14.13 3.29
N GLU A 68 -1.40 -14.28 2.96
CA GLU A 68 -1.95 -15.32 2.08
C GLU A 68 -1.45 -15.24 0.63
N LEU A 69 -1.26 -14.03 0.08
CA LEU A 69 -0.90 -13.80 -1.32
C LEU A 69 0.34 -12.91 -1.43
N PHE A 70 1.30 -13.07 -0.51
CA PHE A 70 2.50 -12.26 -0.48
C PHE A 70 3.27 -12.31 -1.82
N VAL A 71 3.53 -11.13 -2.39
CA VAL A 71 4.20 -10.99 -3.69
C VAL A 71 5.72 -10.95 -3.47
N GLY A 72 6.31 -12.13 -3.30
CA GLY A 72 7.76 -12.28 -3.11
C GLY A 72 8.59 -11.88 -4.34
N GLY A 73 8.02 -11.95 -5.55
CA GLY A 73 8.75 -11.68 -6.80
C GLY A 73 10.03 -12.53 -6.94
N ARG A 74 11.00 -12.05 -7.73
CA ARG A 74 12.26 -12.79 -7.96
C ARG A 74 13.21 -12.79 -6.75
N SER A 75 13.16 -11.74 -5.92
CA SER A 75 14.01 -11.64 -4.72
C SER A 75 13.47 -12.45 -3.54
N GLY A 76 12.22 -12.94 -3.63
CA GLY A 76 11.50 -13.49 -2.48
C GLY A 76 11.01 -12.43 -1.49
N ASN A 77 11.28 -11.14 -1.73
CA ASN A 77 10.91 -10.03 -0.85
C ASN A 77 10.47 -8.76 -1.62
N ALA A 78 10.09 -8.90 -2.90
CA ALA A 78 9.91 -7.78 -3.81
C ALA A 78 8.89 -6.74 -3.31
N ALA A 79 7.75 -7.18 -2.76
CA ALA A 79 6.73 -6.23 -2.30
C ALA A 79 7.17 -5.38 -1.10
N VAL A 80 8.02 -5.89 -0.22
CA VAL A 80 8.62 -5.12 0.89
C VAL A 80 9.61 -4.09 0.34
N GLU A 81 10.46 -4.52 -0.60
CA GLU A 81 11.42 -3.65 -1.26
C GLU A 81 10.72 -2.52 -2.04
N ASP A 82 9.61 -2.83 -2.71
CA ASP A 82 8.75 -1.86 -3.38
C ASP A 82 8.06 -0.92 -2.39
N SER A 83 7.52 -1.42 -1.29
CA SER A 83 6.90 -0.60 -0.24
C SER A 83 7.88 0.42 0.34
N ARG A 84 9.15 0.00 0.53
CA ARG A 84 10.24 0.91 0.93
C ARG A 84 10.51 1.97 -0.14
N ARG A 85 10.74 1.58 -1.40
CA ARG A 85 11.01 2.52 -2.51
C ARG A 85 9.85 3.51 -2.69
N LEU A 86 8.62 3.02 -2.61
CA LEU A 86 7.41 3.82 -2.73
C LEU A 86 7.30 4.83 -1.59
N SER A 87 7.53 4.42 -0.35
CA SER A 87 7.51 5.33 0.82
C SER A 87 8.56 6.42 0.68
N GLU A 88 9.79 6.07 0.29
CA GLU A 88 10.86 7.03 0.03
C GLU A 88 10.49 8.00 -1.10
N PHE A 89 9.90 7.50 -2.20
CA PHE A 89 9.41 8.31 -3.30
C PHE A 89 8.35 9.32 -2.84
N ILE A 90 7.37 8.87 -2.05
CA ILE A 90 6.31 9.73 -1.50
C ILE A 90 6.91 10.83 -0.64
N TYR A 91 7.78 10.50 0.32
CA TYR A 91 8.39 11.50 1.21
C TYR A 91 9.23 12.52 0.45
N ARG A 92 10.06 12.07 -0.49
CA ARG A 92 10.90 12.94 -1.32
C ARG A 92 10.10 13.89 -2.21
N ASN A 93 8.89 13.49 -2.60
CA ASN A 93 8.03 14.23 -3.53
C ASN A 93 6.76 14.79 -2.88
N LEU A 94 6.68 14.83 -1.54
CA LEU A 94 5.45 15.18 -0.81
C LEU A 94 4.86 16.54 -1.25
N ALA A 95 5.72 17.52 -1.56
CA ALA A 95 5.33 18.85 -2.01
C ALA A 95 4.83 18.92 -3.46
N ARG A 96 4.83 17.79 -4.19
CA ARG A 96 4.45 17.70 -5.61
C ARG A 96 3.26 16.78 -5.84
N ILE A 97 2.98 15.86 -4.90
CA ILE A 97 1.87 14.93 -5.00
C ILE A 97 0.60 15.67 -4.57
N HIS A 98 -0.28 15.91 -5.54
CA HIS A 98 -1.55 16.60 -5.29
C HIS A 98 -2.56 15.67 -4.61
N ARG A 99 -2.58 14.41 -5.03
CA ARG A 99 -3.53 13.41 -4.55
C ARG A 99 -2.90 12.02 -4.58
N VAL A 100 -3.19 11.24 -3.54
CA VAL A 100 -2.96 9.78 -3.54
C VAL A 100 -4.32 9.11 -3.72
N ILE A 101 -4.39 8.15 -4.64
CA ILE A 101 -5.56 7.33 -4.94
C ILE A 101 -5.14 5.89 -4.70
N LEU A 102 -5.95 5.16 -3.95
CA LEU A 102 -5.70 3.79 -3.54
C LEU A 102 -6.82 2.91 -4.09
N THR A 103 -6.49 1.76 -4.65
CA THR A 103 -7.45 0.65 -4.78
C THR A 103 -7.26 -0.31 -3.61
N LEU A 104 -8.34 -1.02 -3.30
CA LEU A 104 -8.31 -2.12 -2.34
C LEU A 104 -9.08 -3.27 -2.96
N ASP A 105 -8.44 -4.43 -3.01
CA ASP A 105 -9.10 -5.68 -3.30
C ASP A 105 -9.81 -6.14 -2.01
N THR A 106 -11.13 -5.91 -1.95
CA THR A 106 -11.96 -6.22 -0.78
C THR A 106 -13.04 -7.22 -1.13
N HIS A 107 -13.23 -8.18 -0.22
CA HIS A 107 -14.03 -9.36 -0.48
C HIS A 107 -14.99 -9.64 0.67
N HIS A 108 -16.12 -10.25 0.34
CA HIS A 108 -16.90 -10.98 1.33
C HIS A 108 -16.19 -12.30 1.67
N ALA A 109 -16.41 -12.80 2.90
CA ALA A 109 -15.85 -14.08 3.32
C ALA A 109 -16.23 -15.22 2.35
N MET A 110 -17.47 -15.21 1.85
CA MET A 110 -17.96 -16.12 0.82
C MET A 110 -18.11 -15.38 -0.52
N GLN A 111 -17.06 -15.36 -1.32
CA GLN A 111 -17.07 -14.76 -2.66
C GLN A 111 -16.62 -15.77 -3.70
N ILE A 112 -17.03 -15.58 -4.97
CA ILE A 112 -16.93 -16.60 -6.02
C ILE A 112 -15.52 -17.14 -6.30
N PHE A 113 -14.45 -16.43 -5.95
CA PHE A 113 -13.07 -16.92 -6.11
C PHE A 113 -12.53 -17.66 -4.87
N HIS A 114 -13.29 -17.77 -3.78
CA HIS A 114 -12.92 -18.60 -2.63
C HIS A 114 -13.49 -20.01 -2.80
N SER A 115 -12.70 -21.05 -2.47
CA SER A 115 -13.16 -22.45 -2.51
C SER A 115 -14.44 -22.69 -1.70
N LEU A 116 -14.65 -21.94 -0.61
CA LEU A 116 -15.86 -22.01 0.22
C LEU A 116 -17.16 -21.74 -0.58
N PHE A 117 -17.09 -20.99 -1.69
CA PHE A 117 -18.24 -20.69 -2.53
C PHE A 117 -18.73 -21.91 -3.32
N PHE A 118 -17.85 -22.88 -3.59
CA PHE A 118 -18.17 -24.06 -4.39
C PHE A 118 -18.26 -25.31 -3.51
N VAL A 119 -19.29 -26.13 -3.75
CA VAL A 119 -19.45 -27.43 -3.07
C VAL A 119 -19.87 -28.48 -4.09
N ASN A 120 -19.26 -29.66 -4.02
CA ASN A 120 -19.63 -30.80 -4.88
C ASN A 120 -20.80 -31.61 -4.24
N GLU A 121 -21.28 -32.65 -4.93
CA GLU A 121 -22.36 -33.52 -4.43
C GLU A 121 -22.03 -34.24 -3.11
N ALA A 122 -20.75 -34.45 -2.83
CA ALA A 122 -20.27 -35.04 -1.58
C ALA A 122 -20.17 -34.03 -0.43
N GLY A 123 -20.47 -32.75 -0.66
CA GLY A 123 -20.36 -31.69 0.34
C GLY A 123 -18.94 -31.15 0.53
N GLU A 124 -18.03 -31.38 -0.42
CA GLU A 124 -16.62 -31.01 -0.35
C GLU A 124 -16.33 -29.74 -1.17
N HIS A 125 -15.32 -28.98 -0.71
CA HIS A 125 -14.83 -27.80 -1.41
C HIS A 125 -13.68 -28.14 -2.38
N PRO A 126 -13.53 -27.42 -3.51
CA PRO A 126 -12.43 -27.63 -4.43
C PRO A 126 -11.08 -27.34 -3.78
N GLY A 127 -10.12 -28.23 -4.02
CA GLY A 127 -8.72 -28.00 -3.67
C GLY A 127 -8.08 -26.87 -4.50
N PRO A 128 -6.86 -26.42 -4.12
CA PRO A 128 -6.13 -25.41 -4.88
C PRO A 128 -5.95 -25.80 -6.35
N TYR A 129 -6.05 -24.82 -7.25
CA TYR A 129 -5.91 -24.99 -8.71
C TYR A 129 -6.95 -25.92 -9.37
N ALA A 130 -8.02 -26.28 -8.67
CA ALA A 130 -9.12 -27.03 -9.27
C ALA A 130 -9.82 -26.18 -10.36
N GLN A 131 -10.02 -26.78 -11.53
CA GLN A 131 -10.78 -26.16 -12.60
C GLN A 131 -12.28 -26.30 -12.31
N ILE A 132 -13.00 -25.17 -12.28
CA ILE A 132 -14.45 -25.14 -12.17
C ILE A 132 -15.03 -24.96 -13.58
N THR A 133 -15.85 -25.91 -14.02
CA THR A 133 -16.59 -25.85 -15.29
C THR A 133 -18.09 -25.75 -15.03
N ALA A 134 -18.84 -25.24 -16.00
CA ALA A 134 -20.30 -25.13 -15.92
C ALA A 134 -21.04 -26.38 -16.43
N GLU A 135 -20.29 -27.35 -16.96
CA GLU A 135 -20.75 -28.57 -17.61
C GLU A 135 -20.94 -29.71 -16.61
#